data_AF-A0A3C0YMR6-F1
#
_entry.id   AF-A0A3C0YMR6-F1
#
_cell.length_a   1.000
_cell.length_b   1.000
_cell.length_c   1.000
_cell.angle_alpha   90.00
_cell.angle_beta   90.00
_cell.angle_gamma   90.00
#
_symmetry.space_group_name_H-M   'P 1'
#
loop_
_entity.id
_entity.type
_entity.pdbx_description
1 polymer ?
#
loop_
_entity_poly.entity_id
_entity_poly.type
_entity_poly.pdbx_seq_one_letter_code
_entity_poly.pdbx_strand_id
1 'polypeptide(L)'
;MKIALAQINSFVGDIENNSNHIIKRAKEASKKGAELFITPELSICGYPPEDLVLRKDFVDACSKALKKIAKAVPFIKVIVGHPLKKGSKIYNGASLLFKGKIQGTYFKQTLPNYGVFDENRYFESGDKEFIFTHKGLKIALLICEDAWSISPNKLLKKKLVDGIVVINASPYEIEKSDIRIKVISKLAKETKSTVIYLNAIGGQDELIFDGGSFIINKEAKLLHQLPFFKEETAIIDVFSKTSTKNNIPKAPYSKEAHLYEALKLALKDYVIKNNFKNIFIGLSGGIDSALVLAIANDTFDKKNITAVMMPSEFTAKLSITESRKMIKNTGVNYKEIDIQSIFKLFRKTMAKEFINKPFDTTEENLQARIRGVLLMALSNKFNGLVISTSNKSETAVGYTTLYGDMV
;
A
#
# COMPACT_ATOMS: atom_id res chain seq x y z
N MET A 1 19.30 -19.78 12.37
CA MET A 1 18.96 -18.50 13.03
C MET A 1 17.52 -18.16 12.70
N LYS A 2 16.66 -18.03 13.72
CA LYS A 2 15.23 -17.72 13.57
C LYS A 2 15.02 -16.22 13.38
N ILE A 3 14.48 -15.82 12.24
CA ILE A 3 14.23 -14.43 11.85
C ILE A 3 12.72 -14.22 11.74
N ALA A 4 12.22 -13.18 12.39
CA ALA A 4 10.84 -12.73 12.27
C ALA A 4 10.72 -11.66 11.19
N LEU A 5 10.02 -12.00 10.10
CA LEU A 5 9.72 -11.11 8.99
C LEU A 5 8.38 -10.44 9.29
N ALA A 6 8.41 -9.18 9.75
CA ALA A 6 7.21 -8.44 10.06
C ALA A 6 6.70 -7.71 8.82
N GLN A 7 5.93 -8.41 8.01
CA GLN A 7 5.22 -7.85 6.86
C GLN A 7 4.00 -7.07 7.39
N ILE A 8 4.20 -5.78 7.68
CA ILE A 8 3.25 -4.93 8.42
C ILE A 8 2.65 -3.82 7.56
N ASN A 9 1.43 -3.39 7.93
CA ASN A 9 0.72 -2.27 7.33
C ASN A 9 0.86 -1.03 8.20
N SER A 10 1.73 -0.10 7.79
CA SER A 10 1.97 1.13 8.54
C SER A 10 1.03 2.25 8.04
N PHE A 11 0.65 3.13 8.96
CA PHE A 11 -0.20 4.29 8.67
C PHE A 11 0.72 5.50 8.50
N VAL A 12 0.63 6.21 7.37
CA VAL A 12 1.49 7.39 7.15
C VAL A 12 1.22 8.43 8.24
N GLY A 13 2.29 8.81 8.93
CA GLY A 13 2.29 9.82 10.00
C GLY A 13 1.77 9.38 11.37
N ASP A 14 1.15 8.21 11.51
CA ASP A 14 0.74 7.66 12.81
C ASP A 14 1.92 6.98 13.53
N ILE A 15 2.91 7.79 13.87
CA ILE A 15 4.19 7.35 14.45
C ILE A 15 3.97 6.55 15.74
N GLU A 16 3.00 6.94 16.56
CA GLU A 16 2.73 6.27 17.82
C GLU A 16 2.16 4.86 17.63
N ASN A 17 1.10 4.71 16.83
CA ASN A 17 0.48 3.39 16.65
C ASN A 17 1.40 2.46 15.86
N ASN A 18 2.09 2.96 14.83
CA ASN A 18 3.11 2.18 14.11
C ASN A 18 4.19 1.66 15.07
N SER A 19 4.70 2.51 15.96
CA SER A 19 5.73 2.12 16.93
C SER A 19 5.21 1.10 17.95
N ASN A 20 4.00 1.29 18.46
CA ASN A 20 3.36 0.37 19.40
C ASN A 20 3.11 -1.00 18.73
N HIS A 21 2.70 -1.01 17.46
CA HIS A 21 2.51 -2.22 16.66
C HIS A 21 3.82 -2.98 16.45
N ILE A 22 4.91 -2.28 16.08
CA ILE A 22 6.26 -2.85 15.97
C ILE A 22 6.70 -3.47 17.31
N ILE A 23 6.53 -2.75 18.43
CA ILE A 23 6.89 -3.24 19.78
C ILE A 23 6.11 -4.50 20.12
N LYS A 24 4.80 -4.51 19.87
CA LYS A 24 3.92 -5.65 20.14
C LYS A 24 4.37 -6.88 19.35
N ARG A 25 4.52 -6.75 18.03
CA ARG A 25 4.93 -7.86 17.15
C ARG A 25 6.34 -8.36 17.49
N ALA A 26 7.28 -7.47 17.83
CA ALA A 26 8.63 -7.86 18.24
C ALA A 26 8.65 -8.64 19.59
N LYS A 27 7.82 -8.24 20.56
CA LYS A 27 7.62 -9.00 21.81
C LYS A 27 7.07 -10.40 21.54
N GLU A 28 6.03 -10.50 20.71
CA GLU A 28 5.42 -11.78 20.32
C GLU A 28 6.41 -12.69 19.58
N ALA A 29 7.18 -12.13 18.65
CA ALA A 29 8.20 -12.86 17.91
C ALA A 29 9.31 -13.40 18.83
N SER A 30 9.79 -12.59 19.78
CA SER A 30 10.81 -13.02 20.73
C SER A 30 10.31 -14.17 21.63
N LYS A 31 9.05 -14.13 22.11
CA LYS A 31 8.45 -15.23 22.87
C LYS A 31 8.41 -16.54 22.09
N LYS A 32 8.31 -16.47 20.76
CA LYS A 32 8.35 -17.61 19.84
C LYS A 32 9.78 -18.01 19.42
N GLY A 33 10.79 -17.41 20.05
CA GLY A 33 12.21 -17.75 19.84
C GLY A 33 12.87 -17.07 18.64
N ALA A 34 12.29 -15.99 18.09
CA ALA A 34 12.97 -15.18 17.09
C ALA A 34 14.20 -14.50 17.69
N GLU A 35 15.28 -14.45 16.91
CA GLU A 35 16.58 -13.88 17.30
C GLU A 35 16.83 -12.52 16.66
N LEU A 36 16.16 -12.26 15.54
CA LEU A 36 16.14 -11.01 14.80
C LEU A 36 14.70 -10.74 14.35
N PHE A 37 14.23 -9.52 14.54
CA PHE A 37 12.96 -9.02 14.02
C PHE A 37 13.26 -7.92 13.00
N ILE A 38 12.58 -7.95 11.85
CA ILE A 38 12.81 -7.03 10.75
C ILE A 38 11.48 -6.39 10.38
N THR A 39 11.48 -5.08 10.14
CA THR A 39 10.32 -4.33 9.64
C THR A 39 10.59 -3.75 8.23
N PRO A 40 9.56 -3.29 7.52
CA PRO A 40 9.71 -2.61 6.23
C PRO A 40 10.45 -1.28 6.32
N GLU A 41 10.79 -0.76 5.14
CA GLU A 41 11.31 0.59 4.93
C GLU A 41 10.37 1.66 5.51
N LEU A 42 10.94 2.69 6.15
CA LEU A 42 10.22 3.79 6.84
C LEU A 42 9.04 3.38 7.75
N SER A 43 8.98 2.13 8.20
CA SER A 43 7.87 1.57 9.01
C SER A 43 7.52 2.32 10.30
N ILE A 44 8.41 3.13 10.88
CA ILE A 44 8.03 4.01 12.00
C ILE A 44 6.97 5.03 11.59
N CYS A 45 7.09 5.60 10.39
CA CYS A 45 6.23 6.68 9.93
C CYS A 45 5.32 6.30 8.77
N GLY A 46 5.45 5.09 8.21
CA GLY A 46 4.78 4.70 6.97
C GLY A 46 5.49 5.25 5.72
N TYR A 47 5.08 4.73 4.56
CA TYR A 47 5.64 5.09 3.26
C TYR A 47 4.54 5.23 2.21
N PRO A 48 4.64 6.21 1.28
CA PRO A 48 5.57 7.34 1.32
C PRO A 48 5.09 8.40 2.32
N PRO A 49 6.00 9.04 3.10
CA PRO A 49 5.61 10.14 3.98
C PRO A 49 5.60 11.52 3.28
N GLU A 50 6.09 11.60 2.03
CA GLU A 50 6.17 12.82 1.23
C GLU A 50 6.77 14.02 2.00
N ASP A 51 6.24 15.23 1.82
CA ASP A 51 6.73 16.46 2.46
C ASP A 51 6.68 16.43 4.00
N LEU A 52 6.01 15.45 4.65
CA LEU A 52 6.04 15.32 6.12
C LEU A 52 7.47 15.18 6.65
N VAL A 53 8.37 14.51 5.91
CA VAL A 53 9.76 14.36 6.38
C VAL A 53 10.55 15.67 6.34
N LEU A 54 10.09 16.69 5.60
CA LEU A 54 10.71 18.01 5.63
C LEU A 54 10.40 18.77 6.91
N ARG A 55 9.35 18.36 7.65
CA ARG A 55 9.01 18.94 8.94
C ARG A 55 9.93 18.43 10.05
N LYS A 56 10.56 19.36 10.77
CA LYS A 56 11.47 19.05 11.88
C LYS A 56 10.80 18.24 12.99
N ASP A 57 9.60 18.64 13.39
CA ASP A 57 8.85 17.98 14.47
C ASP A 57 8.46 16.54 14.12
N PHE A 58 8.15 16.27 12.85
CA PHE A 58 7.88 14.92 12.34
C PHE A 58 9.11 13.99 12.45
N VAL A 59 10.28 14.44 11.98
CA VAL A 59 11.51 13.64 12.05
C VAL A 59 12.00 13.50 13.50
N ASP A 60 11.81 14.51 14.34
CA ASP A 60 12.09 14.45 15.78
C ASP A 60 11.16 13.43 16.47
N ALA A 61 9.88 13.36 16.09
CA ALA A 61 8.94 12.37 16.59
C ALA A 61 9.36 10.94 16.18
N CYS A 62 9.77 10.74 14.92
CA CYS A 62 10.33 9.46 14.46
C CYS A 62 11.58 9.05 15.25
N SER A 63 12.46 10.02 15.54
CA SER A 63 13.69 9.79 16.31
C SER A 63 13.39 9.42 17.78
N LYS A 64 12.36 10.03 18.39
CA LYS A 64 11.87 9.67 19.72
C LYS A 64 11.25 8.27 19.72
N ALA A 65 10.43 7.96 18.72
CA ALA A 65 9.83 6.65 18.52
C ALA A 65 10.88 5.54 18.37
N LEU A 66 11.93 5.76 17.59
CA LEU A 66 13.04 4.81 17.46
C LEU A 66 13.68 4.46 18.82
N LYS A 67 13.91 5.49 19.66
CA LYS A 67 14.43 5.31 21.03
C LYS A 67 13.42 4.57 21.92
N LYS A 68 12.12 4.85 21.78
CA LYS A 68 11.03 4.16 22.49
C LYS A 68 11.04 2.66 22.16
N ILE A 69 11.11 2.31 20.86
CA ILE A 69 11.19 0.93 20.40
C ILE A 69 12.43 0.25 20.99
N ALA A 70 13.62 0.87 20.85
CA ALA A 70 14.86 0.29 21.35
C ALA A 70 14.78 -0.10 22.84
N LYS A 71 14.23 0.79 23.68
CA LYS A 71 14.03 0.55 25.12
C LYS A 71 12.97 -0.51 25.42
N ALA A 72 11.93 -0.63 24.60
CA ALA A 72 10.81 -1.53 24.84
C ALA A 72 11.09 -3.00 24.46
N VAL A 73 12.07 -3.24 23.58
CA VAL A 73 12.43 -4.60 23.10
C VAL A 73 13.93 -4.90 23.22
N PRO A 74 14.55 -4.76 24.42
CA PRO A 74 16.00 -4.91 24.59
C PRO A 74 16.51 -6.34 24.41
N PHE A 75 15.62 -7.32 24.47
CA PHE A 75 15.90 -8.77 24.49
C PHE A 75 16.09 -9.41 23.10
N ILE A 76 15.72 -8.71 22.02
CA ILE A 76 15.84 -9.20 20.64
C ILE A 76 16.52 -8.14 19.77
N LYS A 77 17.25 -8.55 18.72
CA LYS A 77 17.74 -7.61 17.72
C LYS A 77 16.58 -7.17 16.83
N VAL A 78 16.47 -5.88 16.54
CA VAL A 78 15.38 -5.34 15.70
C VAL A 78 15.98 -4.44 14.63
N ILE A 79 15.69 -4.72 13.37
CA ILE A 79 15.95 -3.79 12.25
C ILE A 79 14.68 -2.99 12.01
N VAL A 80 14.77 -1.66 12.11
CA VAL A 80 13.63 -0.76 11.97
C VAL A 80 13.92 0.33 10.93
N GLY A 81 12.99 0.53 9.99
CA GLY A 81 13.04 1.59 8.98
C GLY A 81 12.47 2.91 9.51
N HIS A 82 13.17 4.02 9.29
CA HIS A 82 12.77 5.35 9.76
C HIS A 82 13.52 6.48 9.04
N PRO A 83 12.94 7.70 8.97
CA PRO A 83 13.71 8.86 8.55
C PRO A 83 14.67 9.27 9.68
N LEU A 84 15.82 9.83 9.33
CA LEU A 84 16.76 10.38 10.31
C LEU A 84 17.41 11.67 9.80
N LYS A 85 17.37 12.71 10.63
CA LYS A 85 18.09 13.95 10.36
C LYS A 85 19.51 13.90 10.95
N LYS A 86 20.52 14.24 10.14
CA LYS A 86 21.91 14.48 10.56
C LYS A 86 22.40 15.81 10.00
N GLY A 87 22.63 16.78 10.88
CA GLY A 87 22.91 18.16 10.47
C GLY A 87 21.73 18.76 9.70
N SER A 88 21.99 19.32 8.52
CA SER A 88 20.95 19.82 7.61
C SER A 88 20.27 18.73 6.77
N LYS A 89 20.87 17.53 6.70
CA LYS A 89 20.46 16.45 5.80
C LYS A 89 19.49 15.48 6.45
N ILE A 90 18.57 14.93 5.65
CA ILE A 90 17.61 13.92 6.07
C ILE A 90 17.88 12.65 5.26
N TYR A 91 17.81 11.49 5.89
CA TYR A 91 18.13 10.21 5.26
C TYR A 91 16.97 9.23 5.43
N ASN A 92 16.72 8.42 4.39
CA ASN A 92 15.96 7.19 4.52
C ASN A 92 16.86 6.14 5.17
N GLY A 93 16.55 5.80 6.42
CA GLY A 93 17.43 5.04 7.30
C GLY A 93 16.84 3.73 7.78
N ALA A 94 17.72 2.80 8.12
CA ALA A 94 17.39 1.56 8.80
C ALA A 94 18.35 1.32 9.95
N SER A 95 17.84 1.22 11.17
CA SER A 95 18.64 1.06 12.38
C SER A 95 18.55 -0.34 12.96
N LEU A 96 19.69 -0.87 13.40
CA LEU A 96 19.74 -2.06 14.25
C LEU A 96 19.62 -1.63 15.71
N LEU A 97 18.60 -2.15 16.40
CA LEU A 97 18.36 -1.94 17.82
C LEU A 97 18.70 -3.22 18.59
N PHE A 98 19.39 -3.08 19.72
CA PHE A 98 19.65 -4.20 20.63
C PHE A 98 20.03 -3.69 22.02
N LYS A 99 19.66 -4.41 23.08
CA LYS A 99 19.97 -4.08 24.48
C LYS A 99 19.61 -2.63 24.85
N GLY A 100 18.45 -2.15 24.40
CA GLY A 100 17.99 -0.79 24.73
C GLY A 100 18.64 0.34 23.92
N LYS A 101 19.52 0.03 22.95
CA LYS A 101 20.35 1.01 22.24
C LYS A 101 20.27 0.83 20.73
N ILE A 102 20.49 1.92 20.00
CA ILE A 102 20.75 1.92 18.56
C ILE A 102 22.21 1.48 18.39
N GLN A 103 22.42 0.32 17.76
CA GLN A 103 23.75 -0.24 17.51
C GLN A 103 24.41 0.38 16.28
N GLY A 104 23.60 0.84 15.33
CA GLY A 104 24.03 1.59 14.16
C GLY A 104 22.89 1.75 13.17
N THR A 105 23.14 2.56 12.15
CA THR A 105 22.14 2.97 11.17
C THR A 105 22.76 2.90 9.78
N TYR A 106 22.08 2.20 8.88
CA TYR A 106 22.31 2.25 7.45
C TYR A 106 21.49 3.36 6.83
N PHE A 107 22.02 4.03 5.81
CA PHE A 107 21.28 5.00 5.00
C PHE A 107 21.22 4.51 3.57
N LYS A 108 20.03 4.58 2.99
CA LYS A 108 19.76 4.20 1.59
C LYS A 108 20.70 4.97 0.67
N GLN A 109 21.33 4.28 -0.27
CA GLN A 109 22.34 4.88 -1.14
C GLN A 109 21.77 5.19 -2.52
N THR A 110 20.86 4.34 -3.00
CA THR A 110 20.16 4.53 -4.27
C THR A 110 18.79 5.11 -4.00
N LEU A 111 18.61 6.39 -4.34
CA LEU A 111 17.36 7.12 -4.16
C LEU A 111 16.58 7.11 -5.48
N PRO A 112 15.51 6.32 -5.61
CA PRO A 112 14.69 6.33 -6.82
C PRO A 112 14.03 7.69 -6.99
N ASN A 113 14.11 8.24 -8.20
CA ASN A 113 13.52 9.52 -8.58
C ASN A 113 12.85 9.44 -9.96
N TYR A 114 12.12 8.36 -10.17
CA TYR A 114 11.39 8.02 -11.40
C TYR A 114 10.07 7.33 -11.05
N GLY A 115 9.11 7.36 -11.98
CA GLY A 115 7.80 6.77 -11.77
C GLY A 115 7.08 7.47 -10.62
N VAL A 116 6.79 6.73 -9.55
CA VAL A 116 6.05 7.21 -8.36
C VAL A 116 6.98 7.68 -7.22
N PHE A 117 8.29 7.71 -7.46
CA PHE A 117 9.28 8.04 -6.44
C PHE A 117 9.94 9.39 -6.70
N ASP A 118 10.06 10.21 -5.66
CA ASP A 118 10.74 11.50 -5.65
C ASP A 118 11.77 11.59 -4.50
N GLU A 119 12.50 10.51 -4.21
CA GLU A 119 13.32 10.46 -2.99
C GLU A 119 14.44 11.50 -2.93
N ASN A 120 14.94 12.01 -4.06
CA ASN A 120 15.95 13.09 -4.06
C ASN A 120 15.36 14.43 -3.60
N ARG A 121 14.03 14.59 -3.59
CA ARG A 121 13.38 15.76 -2.98
C ARG A 121 13.54 15.76 -1.46
N TYR A 122 13.51 14.58 -0.85
CA TYR A 122 13.35 14.41 0.59
C TYR A 122 14.64 14.00 1.30
N PHE A 123 15.45 13.19 0.64
CA PHE A 123 16.55 12.45 1.27
C PHE A 123 17.88 12.67 0.58
N GLU A 124 18.93 12.49 1.37
CA GLU A 124 20.32 12.48 0.93
C GLU A 124 20.82 11.04 0.89
N SER A 125 21.70 10.75 -0.08
CA SER A 125 22.25 9.41 -0.26
C SER A 125 23.26 9.07 0.85
N GLY A 126 23.19 7.84 1.36
CA GLY A 126 24.21 7.26 2.22
C GLY A 126 25.50 6.90 1.46
N ASP A 127 26.61 6.77 2.19
CA ASP A 127 27.93 6.48 1.62
C ASP A 127 28.64 5.27 2.28
N LYS A 128 28.00 4.65 3.27
CA LYS A 128 28.58 3.60 4.11
C LYS A 128 27.72 2.35 4.12
N GLU A 129 28.39 1.22 4.03
CA GLU A 129 27.82 -0.09 4.29
C GLU A 129 27.51 -0.28 5.79
N PHE A 130 26.53 -1.11 6.10
CA PHE A 130 26.24 -1.51 7.47
C PHE A 130 26.18 -3.03 7.58
N ILE A 131 27.13 -3.61 8.29
CA ILE A 131 27.25 -5.06 8.51
C ILE A 131 27.34 -5.29 10.01
N PHE A 132 26.55 -6.23 10.52
CA PHE A 132 26.58 -6.65 11.92
C PHE A 132 26.75 -8.16 12.04
N THR A 133 27.26 -8.60 13.19
CA THR A 133 27.44 -10.02 13.47
C THR A 133 26.37 -10.51 14.44
N HIS A 134 25.75 -11.66 14.14
CA HIS A 134 24.86 -12.37 15.05
C HIS A 134 25.25 -13.86 15.09
N LYS A 135 25.71 -14.34 16.25
CA LYS A 135 26.14 -15.74 16.45
C LYS A 135 27.10 -16.25 15.37
N GLY A 136 28.09 -15.43 15.02
CA GLY A 136 29.10 -15.75 14.00
C GLY A 136 28.69 -15.43 12.56
N LEU A 137 27.41 -15.22 12.27
CA LEU A 137 26.93 -14.83 10.93
C LEU A 137 27.08 -13.34 10.71
N LYS A 138 27.66 -12.94 9.58
CA LYS A 138 27.74 -11.55 9.12
C LYS A 138 26.52 -11.22 8.26
N ILE A 139 25.76 -10.21 8.67
CA ILE A 139 24.53 -9.79 8.01
C ILE A 139 24.68 -8.34 7.56
N ALA A 140 24.52 -8.11 6.26
CA ALA A 140 24.45 -6.78 5.68
C ALA A 140 23.01 -6.25 5.63
N LEU A 141 22.86 -4.93 5.62
CA LEU A 141 21.57 -4.25 5.49
C LEU A 141 21.57 -3.37 4.23
N LEU A 142 20.51 -3.48 3.44
CA LEU A 142 20.19 -2.66 2.28
C LEU A 142 18.73 -2.17 2.39
N ILE A 143 18.40 -1.10 1.66
CA ILE A 143 17.04 -0.57 1.61
C ILE A 143 16.57 -0.52 0.14
N CYS A 144 15.52 -1.28 -0.16
CA CYS A 144 14.81 -1.28 -1.44
C CYS A 144 15.70 -1.17 -2.68
N GLU A 145 15.72 0.00 -3.31
CA GLU A 145 16.40 0.30 -4.58
C GLU A 145 17.91 -0.02 -4.56
N ASP A 146 18.53 -0.04 -3.38
CA ASP A 146 19.93 -0.49 -3.23
C ASP A 146 20.16 -1.89 -3.82
N ALA A 147 19.18 -2.79 -3.72
CA ALA A 147 19.26 -4.15 -4.25
C ALA A 147 19.09 -4.24 -5.79
N TRP A 148 18.55 -3.20 -6.42
CA TRP A 148 18.30 -3.13 -7.87
C TRP A 148 19.48 -2.57 -8.64
N SER A 149 20.29 -1.75 -7.97
CA SER A 149 21.45 -1.08 -8.58
C SER A 149 22.48 -2.07 -9.14
N ILE A 150 23.14 -1.69 -10.24
CA ILE A 150 24.02 -2.55 -11.05
C ILE A 150 25.32 -2.99 -10.31
N SER A 151 25.60 -2.48 -9.10
CA SER A 151 26.76 -2.93 -8.35
C SER A 151 26.52 -3.10 -6.86
N PRO A 152 25.82 -4.18 -6.45
CA PRO A 152 25.89 -4.66 -5.07
C PRO A 152 27.35 -4.91 -4.64
N ASN A 153 28.22 -5.23 -5.61
CA ASN A 153 29.67 -5.33 -5.45
C ASN A 153 30.35 -4.01 -5.00
N LYS A 154 29.83 -2.83 -5.38
CA LYS A 154 30.29 -1.54 -4.84
C LYS A 154 29.78 -1.35 -3.40
N LEU A 155 28.51 -1.68 -3.15
CA LEU A 155 27.87 -1.50 -1.82
C LEU A 155 28.47 -2.41 -0.75
N LEU A 156 28.85 -3.64 -1.11
CA LEU A 156 29.38 -4.65 -0.18
C LEU A 156 30.87 -4.96 -0.40
N LYS A 157 31.58 -4.18 -1.23
CA LYS A 157 33.05 -4.22 -1.46
C LYS A 157 33.70 -5.62 -1.42
N LYS A 158 33.17 -6.61 -2.16
CA LYS A 158 33.65 -8.02 -2.16
C LYS A 158 33.74 -8.69 -0.77
N LYS A 159 33.05 -8.16 0.24
CA LYS A 159 33.01 -8.76 1.58
C LYS A 159 32.13 -10.01 1.56
N LEU A 160 32.68 -11.11 2.06
CA LEU A 160 31.92 -12.32 2.33
C LEU A 160 30.97 -12.04 3.50
N VAL A 161 29.67 -11.85 3.19
CA VAL A 161 28.58 -11.82 4.16
C VAL A 161 27.73 -13.07 3.99
N ASP A 162 27.26 -13.62 5.10
CA ASP A 162 26.42 -14.82 5.09
C ASP A 162 25.00 -14.48 4.65
N GLY A 163 24.52 -13.31 5.08
CA GLY A 163 23.16 -12.84 4.84
C GLY A 163 23.08 -11.38 4.41
N ILE A 164 22.05 -11.04 3.65
CA ILE A 164 21.68 -9.67 3.30
C ILE A 164 20.20 -9.49 3.65
N VAL A 165 19.90 -8.50 4.47
CA VAL A 165 18.53 -8.05 4.73
C VAL A 165 18.23 -6.86 3.83
N VAL A 166 17.16 -6.96 3.06
CA VAL A 166 16.62 -5.86 2.24
C VAL A 166 15.25 -5.53 2.80
N ILE A 167 15.09 -4.33 3.38
CA ILE A 167 13.78 -3.82 3.79
C ILE A 167 13.23 -2.92 2.69
N ASN A 168 11.93 -3.02 2.41
CA ASN A 168 11.34 -2.41 1.22
C ASN A 168 9.98 -1.79 1.53
N ALA A 169 9.67 -0.72 0.81
CA ALA A 169 8.32 -0.27 0.51
C ALA A 169 8.17 -0.26 -1.03
N SER A 170 8.20 -1.45 -1.63
CA SER A 170 8.08 -1.64 -3.08
C SER A 170 6.60 -1.70 -3.47
N PRO A 171 6.06 -0.71 -4.21
CA PRO A 171 4.66 -0.69 -4.59
C PRO A 171 4.39 -1.80 -5.62
N TYR A 172 3.15 -2.26 -5.62
CA TYR A 172 2.58 -3.24 -6.51
C TYR A 172 2.48 -2.69 -7.93
N GLU A 173 2.91 -3.49 -8.88
CA GLU A 173 2.56 -3.38 -10.28
C GLU A 173 2.29 -4.79 -10.78
N ILE A 174 1.48 -4.93 -11.82
CA ILE A 174 1.21 -6.23 -12.46
C ILE A 174 2.57 -6.86 -12.84
N GLU A 175 2.78 -8.12 -12.47
CA GLU A 175 4.01 -8.91 -12.69
C GLU A 175 5.28 -8.49 -11.91
N LYS A 176 5.22 -7.43 -11.07
CA LYS A 176 6.41 -6.94 -10.35
C LYS A 176 6.98 -7.94 -9.34
N SER A 177 6.17 -8.87 -8.84
CA SER A 177 6.62 -9.97 -7.97
C SER A 177 7.73 -10.81 -8.61
N ASP A 178 7.58 -11.14 -9.89
CA ASP A 178 8.55 -11.96 -10.63
C ASP A 178 9.85 -11.19 -10.89
N ILE A 179 9.72 -9.89 -11.14
CA ILE A 179 10.86 -8.99 -11.31
C ILE A 179 11.66 -8.91 -10.01
N ARG A 180 10.99 -8.74 -8.85
CA ARG A 180 11.65 -8.73 -7.53
C ARG A 180 12.42 -10.03 -7.29
N ILE A 181 11.83 -11.19 -7.57
CA ILE A 181 12.51 -12.49 -7.42
C ILE A 181 13.75 -12.54 -8.31
N LYS A 182 13.67 -12.11 -9.57
CA LYS A 182 14.82 -12.09 -10.49
C LYS A 182 15.96 -11.20 -9.97
N VAL A 183 15.65 -9.99 -9.52
CA VAL A 183 16.64 -9.04 -8.99
C VAL A 183 17.32 -9.57 -7.74
N ILE A 184 16.54 -10.06 -6.78
CA ILE A 184 17.08 -10.59 -5.52
C ILE A 184 17.84 -11.90 -5.74
N SER A 185 17.43 -12.71 -6.72
CA SER A 185 18.19 -13.91 -7.12
C SER A 185 19.53 -13.56 -7.72
N LYS A 186 19.60 -12.51 -8.55
CA LYS A 186 20.88 -12.00 -9.08
C LYS A 186 21.79 -11.51 -7.94
N LEU A 187 21.25 -10.72 -7.02
CA LEU A 187 21.98 -10.27 -5.83
C LEU A 187 22.56 -11.44 -5.02
N ALA A 188 21.74 -12.45 -4.73
CA ALA A 188 22.17 -13.64 -3.99
C ALA A 188 23.32 -14.38 -4.69
N LYS A 189 23.28 -14.53 -6.02
CA LYS A 189 24.36 -15.17 -6.81
C LYS A 189 25.65 -14.36 -6.75
N GLU A 190 25.56 -13.06 -6.98
CA GLU A 190 26.73 -12.17 -7.07
C GLU A 190 27.47 -12.06 -5.74
N THR A 191 26.74 -12.03 -4.62
CA THR A 191 27.35 -11.91 -3.29
C THR A 191 27.60 -13.26 -2.62
N LYS A 192 27.07 -14.35 -3.18
CA LYS A 192 27.08 -15.70 -2.58
C LYS A 192 26.47 -15.71 -1.16
N SER A 193 25.42 -14.92 -0.97
CA SER A 193 24.75 -14.71 0.32
C SER A 193 23.29 -15.12 0.25
N THR A 194 22.70 -15.47 1.39
CA THR A 194 21.25 -15.61 1.51
C THR A 194 20.62 -14.22 1.62
N VAL A 195 19.62 -13.92 0.81
CA VAL A 195 18.95 -12.61 0.81
C VAL A 195 17.55 -12.74 1.39
N ILE A 196 17.24 -11.90 2.37
CA ILE A 196 15.95 -11.80 3.05
C ILE A 196 15.29 -10.50 2.56
N TYR A 197 14.23 -10.64 1.77
CA TYR A 197 13.47 -9.53 1.21
C TYR A 197 12.19 -9.34 2.02
N LEU A 198 12.06 -8.22 2.74
CA LEU A 198 10.87 -7.87 3.51
C LEU A 198 10.20 -6.64 2.91
N ASN A 199 8.94 -6.77 2.49
CA ASN A 199 8.18 -5.67 1.91
C ASN A 199 7.06 -5.21 2.85
N ALA A 200 6.69 -3.93 2.73
CA ALA A 200 5.48 -3.37 3.33
C ALA A 200 4.22 -4.00 2.70
N ILE A 201 3.09 -3.87 3.40
CA ILE A 201 1.75 -4.15 2.84
C ILE A 201 0.80 -3.00 3.10
N GLY A 202 -0.22 -2.88 2.26
CA GLY A 202 -1.35 -1.98 2.47
C GLY A 202 -1.52 -0.96 1.35
N GLY A 203 -2.69 -0.34 1.30
CA GLY A 203 -2.94 0.84 0.49
C GLY A 203 -2.44 2.11 1.19
N GLN A 204 -1.82 3.00 0.42
CA GLN A 204 -1.50 4.36 0.83
C GLN A 204 -1.82 5.28 -0.35
N ASP A 205 -2.91 6.02 -0.23
CA ASP A 205 -3.44 6.86 -1.29
C ASP A 205 -3.54 6.10 -2.62
N GLU A 206 -2.77 6.49 -3.64
CA GLU A 206 -2.77 5.84 -4.96
C GLU A 206 -1.94 4.54 -5.02
N LEU A 207 -1.07 4.31 -4.04
CA LEU A 207 -0.13 3.19 -4.03
C LEU A 207 -0.69 1.99 -3.25
N ILE A 208 -0.32 0.81 -3.72
CA ILE A 208 -0.61 -0.45 -3.05
C ILE A 208 0.72 -1.14 -2.78
N PHE A 209 0.95 -1.60 -1.56
CA PHE A 209 2.06 -2.47 -1.21
C PHE A 209 1.52 -3.89 -1.02
N ASP A 210 2.01 -4.82 -1.81
CA ASP A 210 1.48 -6.18 -1.92
C ASP A 210 2.11 -7.17 -0.92
N GLY A 211 3.15 -6.77 -0.18
CA GLY A 211 3.89 -7.69 0.66
C GLY A 211 4.64 -8.72 -0.15
N GLY A 212 4.26 -9.99 0.00
CA GLY A 212 4.91 -11.10 -0.71
C GLY A 212 6.36 -11.31 -0.31
N SER A 213 6.73 -10.95 0.93
CA SER A 213 8.10 -11.00 1.44
C SER A 213 8.70 -12.39 1.29
N PHE A 214 9.98 -12.51 0.96
CA PHE A 214 10.56 -13.79 0.58
C PHE A 214 12.05 -13.94 0.93
N ILE A 215 12.54 -15.17 0.83
CA ILE A 215 13.95 -15.51 1.11
C ILE A 215 14.53 -16.25 -0.09
N ILE A 216 15.65 -15.76 -0.61
CA ILE A 216 16.45 -16.43 -1.63
C ILE A 216 17.75 -16.92 -1.00
N ASN A 217 18.08 -18.19 -1.15
CA ASN A 217 19.34 -18.73 -0.64
C ASN A 217 20.56 -18.34 -1.51
N LYS A 218 21.76 -18.68 -1.04
CA LYS A 218 23.02 -18.41 -1.76
C LYS A 218 23.14 -19.12 -3.12
N GLU A 219 22.37 -20.17 -3.37
CA GLU A 219 22.23 -20.84 -4.67
C GLU A 219 21.15 -20.20 -5.57
N ALA A 220 20.58 -19.07 -5.15
CA ALA A 220 19.54 -18.32 -5.84
C ALA A 220 18.21 -19.07 -6.01
N LYS A 221 17.86 -19.90 -5.02
CA LYS A 221 16.58 -20.60 -4.94
C LYS A 221 15.69 -19.93 -3.91
N LEU A 222 14.41 -19.79 -4.26
CA LEU A 222 13.36 -19.34 -3.35
C LEU A 222 13.13 -20.40 -2.26
N LEU A 223 13.34 -20.03 -1.00
CA LEU A 223 13.13 -20.91 0.15
C LEU A 223 11.74 -20.75 0.77
N HIS A 224 11.26 -19.52 0.82
CA HIS A 224 10.03 -19.17 1.52
C HIS A 224 9.44 -17.88 0.95
N GLN A 225 8.12 -17.78 0.95
CA GLN A 225 7.40 -16.56 0.57
C GLN A 225 6.16 -16.39 1.47
N LEU A 226 6.02 -15.19 2.05
CA LEU A 226 4.84 -14.78 2.79
C LEU A 226 3.69 -14.51 1.81
N PRO A 227 2.43 -14.63 2.25
CA PRO A 227 1.28 -14.34 1.40
C PRO A 227 1.29 -12.89 0.91
N PHE A 228 0.77 -12.66 -0.30
CA PHE A 228 0.47 -11.33 -0.81
C PHE A 228 -0.78 -10.76 -0.12
N PHE A 229 -0.88 -9.43 -0.08
CA PHE A 229 -2.04 -8.65 0.40
C PHE A 229 -2.52 -8.99 1.82
N LYS A 230 -1.67 -9.63 2.62
CA LYS A 230 -1.99 -10.07 3.97
C LYS A 230 -0.90 -9.61 4.93
N GLU A 231 -1.32 -8.92 5.99
CA GLU A 231 -0.43 -8.59 7.09
C GLU A 231 -0.05 -9.84 7.88
N GLU A 232 1.25 -10.10 8.05
CA GLU A 232 1.73 -11.30 8.73
C GLU A 232 3.10 -11.08 9.39
N THR A 233 3.37 -11.80 10.47
CA THR A 233 4.71 -11.90 11.05
C THR A 233 5.12 -13.36 11.14
N ALA A 234 5.94 -13.80 10.18
CA ALA A 234 6.39 -15.18 10.07
C ALA A 234 7.80 -15.34 10.68
N ILE A 235 8.02 -16.44 11.40
CA ILE A 235 9.33 -16.77 11.99
C ILE A 235 9.94 -17.92 11.19
N ILE A 236 11.07 -17.65 10.53
CA ILE A 236 11.70 -18.56 9.59
C ILE A 236 13.14 -18.82 10.04
N ASP A 237 13.59 -20.07 10.00
CA ASP A 237 14.98 -20.41 10.28
C ASP A 237 15.83 -20.34 9.01
N VAL A 238 16.57 -19.25 8.82
CA VAL A 238 17.13 -18.91 7.49
C VAL A 238 18.47 -19.58 7.18
N PHE A 239 19.23 -19.97 8.20
CA PHE A 239 20.62 -20.44 8.07
C PHE A 239 20.85 -21.86 8.59
N SER A 240 19.77 -22.60 8.88
CA SER A 240 19.90 -23.99 9.32
C SER A 240 20.34 -24.90 8.18
N LYS A 241 21.18 -25.91 8.50
CA LYS A 241 21.52 -27.00 7.57
C LYS A 241 20.37 -27.98 7.38
N THR A 242 19.46 -28.08 8.36
CA THR A 242 18.23 -28.85 8.20
C THR A 242 17.29 -28.05 7.32
N SER A 243 17.00 -28.59 6.13
CA SER A 243 16.12 -28.00 5.12
C SER A 243 14.93 -27.29 5.77
N THR A 244 14.84 -25.97 5.64
CA THR A 244 13.56 -25.29 5.78
C THR A 244 12.65 -25.94 4.77
N LYS A 245 11.61 -26.65 5.22
CA LYS A 245 10.55 -27.11 4.31
C LYS A 245 10.18 -25.91 3.45
N ASN A 246 10.32 -26.04 2.14
CA ASN A 246 9.93 -25.02 1.18
C ASN A 246 8.45 -24.75 1.41
N ASN A 247 8.15 -23.69 2.17
CA ASN A 247 6.79 -23.23 2.37
C ASN A 247 6.62 -22.08 1.38
N ILE A 248 6.62 -22.48 0.11
CA ILE A 248 6.28 -21.59 -1.00
C ILE A 248 4.77 -21.77 -1.11
N PRO A 249 3.97 -20.73 -0.85
CA PRO A 249 2.54 -20.77 -1.15
C PRO A 249 2.39 -21.28 -2.58
N LYS A 250 1.53 -22.28 -2.81
CA LYS A 250 1.21 -22.73 -4.18
C LYS A 250 0.88 -21.48 -4.97
N ALA A 251 1.68 -21.19 -6.01
CA ALA A 251 1.62 -19.95 -6.79
C ALA A 251 0.16 -19.59 -7.04
N PRO A 252 -0.42 -18.62 -6.33
CA PRO A 252 -1.85 -18.43 -6.42
C PRO A 252 -2.12 -17.15 -7.19
N TYR A 253 -3.22 -17.19 -7.91
CA TYR A 253 -3.84 -16.08 -8.62
C TYR A 253 -3.38 -15.91 -10.07
N SER A 254 -4.36 -15.95 -10.98
CA SER A 254 -4.22 -15.31 -12.28
C SER A 254 -3.93 -13.82 -12.08
N LYS A 255 -3.48 -13.13 -13.14
CA LYS A 255 -3.21 -11.69 -13.08
C LYS A 255 -4.43 -10.91 -12.58
N GLU A 256 -5.62 -11.32 -13.00
CA GLU A 256 -6.91 -10.73 -12.65
C GLU A 256 -7.21 -10.93 -11.16
N ALA A 257 -7.05 -12.15 -10.63
CA ALA A 257 -7.30 -12.41 -9.22
C ALA A 257 -6.30 -11.65 -8.32
N HIS A 258 -5.04 -11.51 -8.76
CA HIS A 258 -4.03 -10.74 -8.03
C HIS A 258 -4.34 -9.24 -8.05
N LEU A 259 -4.81 -8.70 -9.18
CA LEU A 259 -5.25 -7.32 -9.30
C LEU A 259 -6.51 -7.06 -8.44
N TYR A 260 -7.47 -7.99 -8.44
CA TYR A 260 -8.69 -7.87 -7.65
C TYR A 260 -8.40 -7.78 -6.14
N GLU A 261 -7.50 -8.61 -5.61
CA GLU A 261 -7.07 -8.51 -4.21
C GLU A 261 -6.29 -7.21 -3.92
N ALA A 262 -5.51 -6.71 -4.88
CA ALA A 262 -4.86 -5.41 -4.76
C ALA A 262 -5.88 -4.27 -4.63
N LEU A 263 -6.91 -4.26 -5.48
CA LEU A 263 -7.99 -3.26 -5.46
C LEU A 263 -8.80 -3.33 -4.17
N LYS A 264 -9.10 -4.53 -3.66
CA LYS A 264 -9.75 -4.72 -2.36
C LYS A 264 -8.90 -4.16 -1.22
N LEU A 265 -7.60 -4.43 -1.21
CA LEU A 265 -6.70 -3.91 -0.18
C LEU A 265 -6.61 -2.38 -0.22
N ALA A 266 -6.50 -1.79 -1.43
CA ALA A 266 -6.47 -0.35 -1.61
C ALA A 266 -7.73 0.31 -1.05
N LEU A 267 -8.90 -0.18 -1.45
CA LEU A 267 -10.18 0.34 -1.00
C LEU A 267 -10.35 0.17 0.51
N LYS A 268 -10.02 -1.01 1.05
CA LYS A 268 -10.07 -1.31 2.48
C LYS A 268 -9.27 -0.29 3.29
N ASP A 269 -8.03 -0.08 2.89
CA ASP A 269 -7.12 0.77 3.64
C ASP A 269 -7.48 2.24 3.50
N TYR A 270 -7.93 2.69 2.32
CA TYR A 270 -8.39 4.07 2.16
C TYR A 270 -9.58 4.37 3.09
N VAL A 271 -10.55 3.47 3.17
CA VAL A 271 -11.73 3.61 4.06
C VAL A 271 -11.34 3.59 5.53
N ILE A 272 -10.52 2.60 5.95
CA ILE A 272 -10.15 2.42 7.36
C ILE A 272 -9.20 3.52 7.84
N LYS A 273 -8.16 3.85 7.06
CA LYS A 273 -7.14 4.85 7.45
C LYS A 273 -7.72 6.26 7.54
N ASN A 274 -8.75 6.56 6.74
CA ASN A 274 -9.45 7.84 6.79
C ASN A 274 -10.74 7.82 7.64
N ASN A 275 -11.00 6.72 8.37
CA ASN A 275 -12.13 6.59 9.31
C ASN A 275 -13.52 6.83 8.67
N PHE A 276 -13.70 6.41 7.42
CA PHE A 276 -15.01 6.40 6.77
C PHE A 276 -15.88 5.27 7.34
N LYS A 277 -17.17 5.55 7.54
CA LYS A 277 -18.12 4.58 8.14
C LYS A 277 -19.07 3.95 7.13
N ASN A 278 -19.37 4.69 6.07
CA ASN A 278 -20.32 4.30 5.03
C ASN A 278 -19.67 4.40 3.65
N ILE A 279 -20.18 3.64 2.70
CA ILE A 279 -19.74 3.65 1.31
C ILE A 279 -20.97 3.89 0.44
N PHE A 280 -20.87 4.85 -0.47
CA PHE A 280 -21.90 5.20 -1.43
C PHE A 280 -21.39 4.98 -2.85
N ILE A 281 -22.15 4.24 -3.66
CA ILE A 281 -21.78 3.91 -5.03
C ILE A 281 -22.97 4.24 -5.94
N GLY A 282 -22.75 5.08 -6.95
CA GLY A 282 -23.72 5.29 -8.01
C GLY A 282 -23.82 4.06 -8.90
N LEU A 283 -25.01 3.44 -9.00
CA LEU A 283 -25.24 2.34 -9.94
C LEU A 283 -25.88 2.86 -11.22
N SER A 284 -25.19 2.64 -12.34
CA SER A 284 -25.68 2.98 -13.69
C SER A 284 -26.35 1.81 -14.41
N GLY A 285 -26.16 0.58 -13.89
CA GLY A 285 -26.47 -0.67 -14.59
C GLY A 285 -25.38 -1.11 -15.57
N GLY A 286 -24.30 -0.33 -15.70
CA GLY A 286 -23.11 -0.67 -16.49
C GLY A 286 -22.07 -1.46 -15.69
N ILE A 287 -21.10 -2.02 -16.42
CA ILE A 287 -20.09 -2.93 -15.87
C ILE A 287 -19.13 -2.26 -14.88
N ASP A 288 -18.78 -0.98 -15.05
CA ASP A 288 -17.81 -0.31 -14.18
C ASP A 288 -18.36 -0.15 -12.76
N SER A 289 -19.57 0.40 -12.62
CA SER A 289 -20.25 0.51 -11.32
C SER A 289 -20.55 -0.86 -10.70
N ALA A 290 -20.78 -1.88 -11.53
CA ALA A 290 -20.97 -3.24 -11.05
C ALA A 290 -19.68 -3.84 -10.48
N LEU A 291 -18.54 -3.66 -11.15
CA LEU A 291 -17.25 -4.12 -10.63
C LEU A 291 -16.88 -3.41 -9.34
N VAL A 292 -17.08 -2.09 -9.26
CA VAL A 292 -16.83 -1.31 -8.03
C VAL A 292 -17.69 -1.81 -6.87
N LEU A 293 -18.98 -2.07 -7.11
CA LEU A 293 -19.85 -2.63 -6.09
C LEU A 293 -19.44 -4.07 -5.68
N ALA A 294 -18.98 -4.91 -6.61
CA ALA A 294 -18.46 -6.23 -6.29
C ALA A 294 -17.22 -6.15 -5.39
N ILE A 295 -16.25 -5.29 -5.73
CA ILE A 295 -15.04 -5.04 -4.92
C ILE A 295 -15.42 -4.57 -3.51
N ALA A 296 -16.33 -3.60 -3.40
CA ALA A 296 -16.78 -3.09 -2.11
C ALA A 296 -17.48 -4.18 -1.28
N ASN A 297 -18.37 -4.96 -1.90
CA ASN A 297 -19.11 -6.04 -1.25
C ASN A 297 -18.20 -7.16 -0.74
N ASP A 298 -17.13 -7.47 -1.47
CA ASP A 298 -16.14 -8.48 -1.05
C ASP A 298 -15.14 -7.95 -0.01
N THR A 299 -15.18 -6.64 0.29
CA THR A 299 -14.24 -5.97 1.20
C THR A 299 -14.87 -5.59 2.54
N PHE A 300 -16.15 -5.20 2.55
CA PHE A 300 -16.82 -4.67 3.74
C PHE A 300 -18.15 -5.36 4.02
N ASP A 301 -18.65 -5.20 5.25
CA ASP A 301 -20.01 -5.60 5.59
C ASP A 301 -21.02 -4.86 4.70
N LYS A 302 -21.90 -5.62 4.04
CA LYS A 302 -22.98 -5.11 3.18
C LYS A 302 -23.84 -4.00 3.82
N LYS A 303 -23.96 -3.99 5.15
CA LYS A 303 -24.72 -2.98 5.91
C LYS A 303 -24.10 -1.57 5.81
N ASN A 304 -22.80 -1.47 5.52
CA ASN A 304 -22.07 -0.22 5.38
C ASN A 304 -22.05 0.29 3.93
N ILE A 305 -22.58 -0.50 2.98
CA ILE A 305 -22.57 -0.19 1.54
C ILE A 305 -23.99 0.21 1.13
N THR A 306 -24.10 1.36 0.46
CA THR A 306 -25.35 1.82 -0.14
C THR A 306 -25.12 2.10 -1.62
N ALA A 307 -25.76 1.28 -2.45
CA ALA A 307 -25.85 1.51 -3.87
C ALA A 307 -27.03 2.46 -4.17
N VAL A 308 -26.80 3.44 -5.04
CA VAL A 308 -27.79 4.48 -5.38
C VAL A 308 -27.99 4.51 -6.89
N MET A 309 -29.18 4.12 -7.35
CA MET A 309 -29.62 4.30 -8.73
C MET A 309 -30.33 5.65 -8.85
N MET A 310 -29.92 6.44 -9.85
CA MET A 310 -30.40 7.81 -10.04
C MET A 310 -30.94 8.01 -11.46
N PRO A 311 -32.15 7.48 -11.75
CA PRO A 311 -32.70 7.47 -13.09
C PRO A 311 -33.14 8.87 -13.52
N SER A 312 -33.13 9.08 -14.82
CA SER A 312 -33.74 10.21 -15.53
C SER A 312 -34.67 9.68 -16.63
N GLU A 313 -35.35 10.57 -17.34
CA GLU A 313 -36.17 10.21 -18.51
C GLU A 313 -35.40 9.48 -19.63
N PHE A 314 -34.07 9.63 -19.68
CA PHE A 314 -33.20 8.95 -20.65
C PHE A 314 -32.67 7.60 -20.16
N THR A 315 -32.95 7.22 -18.91
CA THR A 315 -32.44 5.97 -18.35
C THR A 315 -33.18 4.77 -18.94
N ALA A 316 -32.44 3.88 -19.58
CA ALA A 316 -33.01 2.66 -20.15
C ALA A 316 -33.60 1.74 -19.07
N LYS A 317 -34.74 1.10 -19.37
CA LYS A 317 -35.36 0.09 -18.49
C LYS A 317 -34.40 -1.04 -18.13
N LEU A 318 -33.53 -1.41 -19.06
CA LEU A 318 -32.51 -2.44 -18.86
C LEU A 318 -31.54 -2.04 -17.74
N SER A 319 -31.04 -0.80 -17.72
CA SER A 319 -30.13 -0.28 -16.69
C SER A 319 -30.71 -0.41 -15.27
N ILE A 320 -31.99 -0.09 -15.11
CA ILE A 320 -32.71 -0.23 -13.83
C ILE A 320 -32.85 -1.71 -13.46
N THR A 321 -33.21 -2.55 -14.44
CA THR A 321 -33.42 -3.98 -14.23
C THR A 321 -32.12 -4.69 -13.83
N GLU A 322 -31.01 -4.41 -14.52
CA GLU A 322 -29.70 -4.98 -14.21
C GLU A 322 -29.16 -4.48 -12.86
N SER A 323 -29.36 -3.21 -12.53
CA SER A 323 -29.03 -2.68 -11.20
C SER A 323 -29.78 -3.43 -10.11
N ARG A 324 -31.11 -3.59 -10.22
CA ARG A 324 -31.92 -4.34 -9.24
C ARG A 324 -31.51 -5.81 -9.13
N LYS A 325 -31.13 -6.46 -10.23
CA LYS A 325 -30.58 -7.84 -10.21
C LYS A 325 -29.27 -7.89 -9.42
N MET A 326 -28.37 -6.95 -9.66
CA MET A 326 -27.12 -6.88 -8.92
C MET A 326 -27.34 -6.66 -7.42
N ILE A 327 -28.28 -5.80 -7.04
CA ILE A 327 -28.67 -5.61 -5.64
C ILE A 327 -29.24 -6.89 -5.04
N LYS A 328 -30.07 -7.64 -5.78
CA LYS A 328 -30.60 -8.92 -5.30
C LYS A 328 -29.48 -9.94 -5.04
N ASN A 329 -28.44 -9.95 -5.87
CA ASN A 329 -27.32 -10.88 -5.73
C ASN A 329 -26.37 -10.51 -4.58
N THR A 330 -26.13 -9.21 -4.38
CA THR A 330 -25.18 -8.72 -3.37
C THR A 330 -25.83 -8.52 -2.00
N GLY A 331 -27.10 -8.12 -1.96
CA GLY A 331 -27.85 -7.85 -0.73
C GLY A 331 -27.41 -6.59 0.02
N VAL A 332 -26.70 -5.66 -0.65
CA VAL A 332 -26.34 -4.35 -0.09
C VAL A 332 -27.56 -3.43 0.03
N ASN A 333 -27.44 -2.34 0.80
CA ASN A 333 -28.50 -1.34 0.84
C ASN A 333 -28.68 -0.69 -0.53
N TYR A 334 -29.92 -0.38 -0.88
CA TYR A 334 -30.25 0.18 -2.19
C TYR A 334 -31.21 1.37 -2.06
N LYS A 335 -30.96 2.41 -2.85
CA LYS A 335 -31.81 3.59 -2.96
C LYS A 335 -32.04 3.92 -4.44
N GLU A 336 -33.26 4.29 -4.78
CA GLU A 336 -33.59 4.91 -6.06
C GLU A 336 -33.98 6.36 -5.83
N ILE A 337 -33.26 7.29 -6.44
CA ILE A 337 -33.49 8.73 -6.31
C ILE A 337 -33.63 9.31 -7.73
N ASP A 338 -34.85 9.49 -8.19
CA ASP A 338 -35.12 10.07 -9.51
C ASP A 338 -34.61 11.51 -9.60
N ILE A 339 -33.89 11.82 -10.69
CA ILE A 339 -33.31 13.16 -10.91
C ILE A 339 -34.17 14.04 -11.81
N GLN A 340 -35.32 13.56 -12.31
CA GLN A 340 -36.07 14.22 -13.36
C GLN A 340 -36.57 15.60 -12.94
N SER A 341 -37.07 15.72 -11.71
CA SER A 341 -37.56 17.00 -11.17
C SER A 341 -36.43 18.04 -11.07
N ILE A 342 -35.27 17.62 -10.58
CA ILE A 342 -34.07 18.47 -10.43
C ILE A 342 -33.55 18.87 -11.80
N PHE A 343 -33.45 17.93 -12.73
CA PHE A 343 -32.99 18.18 -14.10
C PHE A 343 -33.89 19.16 -14.84
N LYS A 344 -35.22 18.99 -14.76
CA LYS A 344 -36.19 19.96 -15.32
C LYS A 344 -36.03 21.35 -14.71
N LEU A 345 -35.79 21.43 -13.41
CA LEU A 345 -35.57 22.71 -12.74
C LEU A 345 -34.30 23.41 -13.25
N PHE A 346 -33.18 22.69 -13.35
CA PHE A 346 -31.94 23.24 -13.92
C PHE A 346 -32.14 23.75 -15.35
N ARG A 347 -32.79 22.95 -16.21
CA ARG A 347 -33.08 23.37 -17.59
C ARG A 347 -33.98 24.61 -17.63
N LYS A 348 -35.00 24.67 -16.77
CA LYS A 348 -35.88 25.85 -16.67
C LYS A 348 -35.09 27.10 -16.25
N THR A 349 -34.17 26.96 -15.30
CA THR A 349 -33.31 28.06 -14.84
C THR A 349 -32.41 28.56 -15.97
N MET A 350 -31.84 27.66 -16.78
CA MET A 350 -30.94 28.01 -17.89
C MET A 350 -31.67 28.36 -19.20
N ALA A 351 -33.00 28.29 -19.24
CA ALA A 351 -33.77 28.38 -20.48
C ALA A 351 -33.55 29.69 -21.26
N LYS A 352 -33.31 30.80 -20.56
CA LYS A 352 -33.01 32.10 -21.20
C LYS A 352 -31.62 32.13 -21.81
N GLU A 353 -30.64 31.57 -21.11
CA GLU A 353 -29.24 31.52 -21.56
C GLU A 353 -29.05 30.57 -22.75
N PHE A 354 -29.86 29.51 -22.82
CA PHE A 354 -29.79 28.48 -23.88
C PHE A 354 -30.78 28.71 -25.03
N ILE A 355 -31.31 29.93 -25.16
CA ILE A 355 -32.28 30.24 -26.21
C ILE A 355 -31.70 29.92 -27.60
N ASN A 356 -32.50 29.23 -28.42
CA ASN A 356 -32.12 28.78 -29.77
C ASN A 356 -30.87 27.89 -29.84
N LYS A 357 -30.44 27.27 -28.73
CA LYS A 357 -29.40 26.25 -28.72
C LYS A 357 -30.02 24.84 -28.73
N PRO A 358 -29.48 23.90 -29.52
CA PRO A 358 -29.93 22.51 -29.47
C PRO A 358 -29.50 21.85 -28.16
N PHE A 359 -30.18 20.77 -27.79
CA PHE A 359 -29.73 19.89 -26.71
C PHE A 359 -28.41 19.23 -27.11
N ASP A 360 -27.40 19.28 -26.24
CA ASP A 360 -26.09 18.70 -26.48
C ASP A 360 -25.49 18.09 -25.19
N THR A 361 -24.18 17.88 -25.20
CA THR A 361 -23.44 17.33 -24.04
C THR A 361 -23.59 18.18 -22.78
N THR A 362 -23.98 19.45 -22.90
CA THR A 362 -24.27 20.34 -21.76
C THR A 362 -25.38 19.76 -20.88
N GLU A 363 -26.51 19.37 -21.46
CA GLU A 363 -27.62 18.78 -20.71
C GLU A 363 -27.31 17.37 -20.19
N GLU A 364 -26.53 16.58 -20.91
CA GLU A 364 -26.04 15.28 -20.43
C GLU A 364 -25.15 15.46 -19.19
N ASN A 365 -24.21 16.42 -19.25
CA ASN A 365 -23.34 16.78 -18.14
C ASN A 365 -24.12 17.30 -16.93
N LEU A 366 -25.23 18.02 -17.13
CA LEU A 366 -26.10 18.44 -16.01
C LEU A 366 -26.66 17.23 -15.26
N GLN A 367 -27.08 16.17 -15.96
CA GLN A 367 -27.57 14.96 -15.30
C GLN A 367 -26.49 14.29 -14.46
N ALA A 368 -25.27 14.17 -14.98
CA ALA A 368 -24.14 13.60 -14.24
C ALA A 368 -23.82 14.44 -12.99
N ARG A 369 -23.77 15.76 -13.10
CA ARG A 369 -23.54 16.67 -11.95
C ARG A 369 -24.61 16.58 -10.88
N ILE A 370 -25.88 16.46 -11.27
CA ILE A 370 -26.97 16.24 -10.30
C ILE A 370 -26.74 14.96 -9.50
N ARG A 371 -26.33 13.87 -10.17
CA ARG A 371 -26.01 12.60 -9.50
C ARG A 371 -24.84 12.74 -8.52
N GLY A 372 -23.77 13.42 -8.94
CA GLY A 372 -22.63 13.72 -8.07
C GLY A 372 -23.05 14.51 -6.81
N VAL A 373 -23.86 15.55 -6.98
CA VAL A 373 -24.40 16.34 -5.85
C VAL A 373 -25.22 15.48 -4.88
N LEU A 374 -26.07 14.57 -5.39
CA LEU A 374 -26.87 13.68 -4.55
C LEU A 374 -26.00 12.69 -3.76
N LEU A 375 -25.00 12.08 -4.40
CA LEU A 375 -24.05 11.18 -3.71
C LEU A 375 -23.25 11.92 -2.66
N MET A 376 -22.75 13.12 -2.96
CA MET A 376 -22.03 13.94 -1.99
C MET A 376 -22.93 14.41 -0.83
N ALA A 377 -24.21 14.69 -1.10
CA ALA A 377 -25.16 15.00 -0.03
C ALA A 377 -25.32 13.83 0.95
N LEU A 378 -25.37 12.59 0.45
CA LEU A 378 -25.39 11.38 1.28
C LEU A 378 -24.07 11.22 2.05
N SER A 379 -22.93 11.32 1.37
CA SER A 379 -21.60 11.24 1.98
C SER A 379 -21.45 12.24 3.13
N ASN A 380 -21.78 13.51 2.90
CA ASN A 380 -21.72 14.58 3.90
C ASN A 380 -22.63 14.31 5.09
N LYS A 381 -23.85 13.81 4.86
CA LYS A 381 -24.83 13.58 5.92
C LYS A 381 -24.49 12.37 6.79
N PHE A 382 -23.87 11.35 6.19
CA PHE A 382 -23.68 10.04 6.83
C PHE A 382 -22.22 9.65 7.05
N ASN A 383 -21.26 10.58 6.88
CA ASN A 383 -19.83 10.33 7.02
C ASN A 383 -19.38 9.11 6.19
N GLY A 384 -19.63 9.19 4.89
CA GLY A 384 -19.32 8.11 3.96
C GLY A 384 -18.37 8.52 2.83
N LEU A 385 -17.72 7.53 2.23
CA LEU A 385 -16.94 7.67 1.03
C LEU A 385 -17.84 7.47 -0.19
N VAL A 386 -17.84 8.41 -1.14
CA VAL A 386 -18.34 8.13 -2.49
C VAL A 386 -17.22 7.47 -3.28
N ILE A 387 -17.52 6.38 -3.99
CA ILE A 387 -16.55 5.73 -4.88
C ILE A 387 -16.94 6.04 -6.31
N SER A 388 -16.12 6.84 -6.99
CA SER A 388 -16.24 7.07 -8.43
C SER A 388 -16.03 5.75 -9.19
N THR A 389 -16.75 5.60 -10.30
CA THR A 389 -16.74 4.39 -11.11
C THR A 389 -16.09 4.59 -12.47
N SER A 390 -15.44 5.72 -12.72
CA SER A 390 -14.74 5.97 -13.99
C SER A 390 -13.52 5.06 -14.13
N ASN A 391 -13.29 4.52 -15.32
CA ASN A 391 -12.14 3.67 -15.60
C ASN A 391 -11.00 4.42 -16.32
N LYS A 392 -9.84 3.76 -16.45
CA LYS A 392 -8.62 4.37 -17.02
C LYS A 392 -8.80 4.82 -18.48
N SER A 393 -9.62 4.11 -19.27
CA SER A 393 -9.88 4.46 -20.66
C SER A 393 -10.70 5.74 -20.77
N GLU A 394 -11.73 5.87 -19.93
CA GLU A 394 -12.58 7.06 -19.87
C GLU A 394 -11.79 8.30 -19.46
N THR A 395 -10.98 8.20 -18.40
CA THR A 395 -10.11 9.30 -17.96
C THR A 395 -9.09 9.69 -19.04
N ALA A 396 -8.55 8.73 -19.78
CA ALA A 396 -7.52 8.99 -20.79
C ALA A 396 -8.04 9.83 -21.98
N VAL A 397 -9.29 9.62 -22.40
CA VAL A 397 -9.88 10.35 -23.54
C VAL A 397 -10.85 11.46 -23.10
N GLY A 398 -10.97 11.70 -21.79
CA GLY A 398 -11.89 12.70 -21.24
C GLY A 398 -13.36 12.33 -21.38
N TYR A 399 -13.69 11.03 -21.49
CA TYR A 399 -15.08 10.53 -21.50
C TYR A 399 -15.64 10.47 -20.07
N THR A 400 -15.56 11.60 -19.37
CA THR A 400 -16.04 11.79 -17.99
C THR A 400 -16.56 13.21 -17.84
N THR A 401 -17.49 13.40 -16.91
CA THR A 401 -18.01 14.71 -16.53
C THR A 401 -17.38 15.19 -15.23
N LEU A 402 -16.60 16.27 -15.30
CA LEU A 402 -16.14 16.99 -14.11
C LEU A 402 -17.31 17.35 -13.18
N TYR A 403 -17.15 16.99 -11.91
CA TYR A 403 -18.15 17.15 -10.84
C TYR A 403 -19.43 16.32 -11.02
N GLY A 404 -19.41 15.33 -11.92
CA GLY A 404 -20.48 14.38 -12.17
C GLY A 404 -20.11 12.96 -11.80
N ASP A 405 -19.69 12.17 -12.77
CA ASP A 405 -19.24 10.77 -12.61
C ASP A 405 -17.82 10.64 -12.03
N MET A 406 -17.02 11.71 -12.09
CA MET A 406 -15.73 11.82 -11.39
C MET A 406 -15.85 12.02 -9.87
N VAL A 407 -17.06 12.16 -9.33
CA VAL A 407 -17.36 12.37 -7.90
C VAL A 407 -17.27 11.08 -7.11
#